data_AF-A0A8S2X025-F1
#
_entry.id   AF-A0A8S2X025-F1
#
_cell.length_a   1.000
_cell.length_b   1.000
_cell.length_c   1.000
_cell.angle_alpha   90.00
_cell.angle_beta   90.00
_cell.angle_gamma   90.00
#
_symmetry.space_group_name_H-M   'P 1'
#
loop_
_entity.id
_entity.type
_entity.pdbx_description
1 polymer ?
#
loop_
_entity_poly.entity_id
_entity_poly.type
_entity_poly.pdbx_seq_one_letter_code
_entity_poly.pdbx_strand_id
1 'polypeptide(L)'
;MSRAKYEISMDVLNQAQPEGRMFAPTNVASGIDILRTVSLLLIKQRPSVAEAILGIAMKAKFDVLTDNKEQILFAHEESDFCQRLCCTSSRRFTLHVLNNSRQEIMQIHREFTCFSGCCWCAYCKGCRQEVTIEAPPGQPIGTVTQAGSCWRMHYVLKDIEERTTLTIVGPRCICDGAWCC
;
A
#
# COMPACT_ATOMS: atom_id res chain seq x y z
N MET A 1 -18.05 -2.88 16.20
CA MET A 1 -17.76 -2.56 14.78
C MET A 1 -16.43 -3.20 14.42
N SER A 2 -16.44 -4.27 13.64
CA SER A 2 -15.23 -4.99 13.23
C SER A 2 -14.37 -4.09 12.35
N ARG A 3 -13.23 -3.61 12.85
CA ARG A 3 -12.26 -2.86 12.03
C ARG A 3 -11.45 -3.85 11.20
N ALA A 4 -11.25 -3.52 9.94
CA ALA A 4 -10.72 -4.40 8.91
C ALA A 4 -9.39 -5.05 9.31
N LYS A 5 -9.39 -6.39 9.34
CA LYS A 5 -8.19 -7.21 9.29
C LYS A 5 -7.95 -7.53 7.82
N TYR A 6 -6.77 -7.20 7.31
CA TYR A 6 -6.38 -7.56 5.96
C TYR A 6 -5.38 -8.71 6.04
N GLU A 7 -5.58 -9.74 5.22
CA GLU A 7 -4.71 -10.90 5.12
C GLU A 7 -4.13 -10.92 3.70
N ILE A 8 -2.81 -11.00 3.59
CA ILE A 8 -2.10 -11.03 2.31
C ILE A 8 -1.26 -12.31 2.28
N SER A 9 -1.67 -13.25 1.43
CA SER A 9 -0.88 -14.45 1.17
C SER A 9 0.30 -14.11 0.26
N MET A 10 1.51 -14.36 0.75
CA MET A 10 2.77 -14.14 0.03
C MET A 10 3.07 -15.27 -0.97
N ASP A 11 2.49 -16.46 -0.77
CA ASP A 11 2.67 -17.60 -1.67
C ASP A 11 2.13 -17.30 -3.08
N VAL A 12 1.04 -16.53 -3.18
CA VAL A 12 0.47 -16.06 -4.45
C VAL A 12 1.42 -15.09 -5.18
N LEU A 13 2.17 -14.28 -4.43
CA LEU A 13 3.14 -13.32 -5.00
C LEU A 13 4.40 -14.03 -5.49
N ASN A 14 4.85 -15.06 -4.77
CA ASN A 14 6.02 -15.85 -5.16
C ASN A 14 5.74 -16.74 -6.40
N GLN A 15 4.49 -17.15 -6.63
CA GLN A 15 4.09 -17.92 -7.81
C GLN A 15 3.91 -17.08 -9.08
N ALA A 16 3.76 -15.76 -8.95
CA ALA A 16 3.60 -14.84 -10.09
C ALA A 16 4.95 -14.43 -10.74
N GLN A 17 6.08 -14.89 -10.21
CA GLN A 17 7.38 -14.63 -10.80
C GLN A 17 7.60 -15.52 -12.03
N PRO A 18 7.84 -14.96 -13.24
CA PRO A 18 8.23 -15.78 -14.38
C PRO A 18 9.56 -16.49 -14.07
N GLU A 19 9.58 -17.80 -14.27
CA GLU A 19 10.75 -18.64 -14.05
C GLU A 19 11.95 -18.09 -14.84
N GLY A 20 13.04 -17.76 -14.13
CA GLY A 20 14.32 -17.42 -14.76
C GLY A 20 14.86 -16.01 -14.53
N ARG A 21 14.20 -15.13 -13.77
CA ARG A 21 14.80 -13.84 -13.36
C ARG A 21 15.16 -13.86 -11.88
N MET A 22 16.40 -14.24 -11.62
CA MET A 22 17.09 -13.91 -10.37
C MET A 22 17.07 -12.38 -10.27
N PHE A 23 16.28 -11.83 -9.34
CA PHE A 23 16.57 -10.49 -8.84
C PHE A 23 18.03 -10.56 -8.40
N ALA A 24 18.93 -9.87 -9.12
CA ALA A 24 20.28 -9.67 -8.63
C ALA A 24 20.13 -9.20 -7.18
N PRO A 25 20.90 -9.74 -6.22
CA PRO A 25 20.83 -9.27 -4.85
C PRO A 25 21.37 -7.83 -4.85
N THR A 26 20.49 -6.88 -5.19
CA THR A 26 20.69 -5.50 -4.83
C THR A 26 20.88 -5.54 -3.33
N ASN A 27 21.94 -4.88 -2.87
CA ASN A 27 22.45 -4.86 -1.50
C ASN A 27 21.45 -4.24 -0.49
N VAL A 28 20.14 -4.45 -0.65
CA VAL A 28 19.05 -4.14 0.28
C VAL A 28 19.05 -5.19 1.40
N ALA A 29 20.25 -5.54 1.88
CA ALA A 29 20.43 -6.29 3.11
C ALA A 29 20.27 -5.29 4.26
N SER A 30 19.03 -5.04 4.67
CA SER A 30 18.69 -4.59 6.03
C SER A 30 17.18 -4.38 6.16
N GLY A 31 16.50 -5.41 6.67
CA GLY A 31 15.18 -5.28 7.29
C GLY A 31 13.98 -5.73 6.47
N ILE A 32 14.05 -5.74 5.13
CA ILE A 32 12.95 -6.25 4.27
C ILE A 32 13.05 -7.76 4.04
N ASP A 33 14.23 -8.37 4.20
CA ASP A 33 14.46 -9.80 3.97
C ASP A 33 13.56 -10.71 4.80
N ILE A 34 13.09 -10.23 5.96
CA ILE A 34 12.12 -10.94 6.79
C ILE A 34 10.82 -11.27 6.05
N LEU A 35 10.45 -10.49 5.02
CA LEU A 35 9.27 -10.77 4.20
C LEU A 35 9.45 -12.00 3.30
N ARG A 36 10.69 -12.42 3.02
CA ARG A 36 10.97 -13.62 2.20
C ARG A 36 10.71 -14.91 2.95
N THR A 37 10.77 -14.88 4.28
CA THR A 37 10.59 -16.07 5.13
C THR A 37 9.15 -16.25 5.60
N VAL A 38 8.23 -15.38 5.17
CA VAL A 38 6.84 -15.34 5.66
C VAL A 38 5.88 -15.67 4.52
N SER A 39 4.99 -16.64 4.75
CA SER A 39 3.97 -17.06 3.77
C SER A 39 2.68 -16.24 3.85
N LEU A 40 2.38 -15.62 4.99
CA LEU A 40 1.16 -14.84 5.20
C LEU A 40 1.46 -13.61 6.05
N LEU A 41 1.05 -12.44 5.56
CA LEU A 41 1.08 -11.19 6.29
C LEU A 41 -0.32 -10.81 6.76
N LEU A 42 -0.44 -10.56 8.05
CA LEU A 42 -1.63 -10.02 8.69
C LEU A 42 -1.41 -8.53 8.96
N ILE A 43 -2.24 -7.66 8.39
CA ILE A 43 -2.18 -6.23 8.63
C ILE A 43 -3.31 -5.83 9.58
N LYS A 44 -2.92 -5.30 10.75
CA LYS A 44 -3.83 -4.87 11.79
C LYS A 44 -3.72 -3.36 12.02
N GLN A 45 -4.80 -2.63 11.80
CA GLN A 45 -4.86 -1.22 12.15
C GLN A 45 -4.88 -1.04 13.68
N ARG A 46 -3.98 -0.22 14.21
CA ARG A 46 -4.01 0.23 15.60
C ARG A 46 -5.00 1.40 15.74
N PRO A 47 -6.10 1.24 16.48
CA PRO A 47 -7.01 2.34 16.75
C PRO A 47 -6.30 3.39 17.62
N SER A 48 -6.38 4.66 17.25
CA SER A 48 -5.97 5.73 18.16
C SER A 48 -7.09 5.99 19.16
N VAL A 49 -6.79 5.88 20.45
CA VAL A 49 -7.73 6.21 21.53
C VAL A 49 -8.14 7.68 21.44
N ALA A 50 -7.22 8.57 21.05
CA ALA A 50 -7.50 9.98 20.84
C ALA A 50 -8.44 10.23 19.65
N GLU A 51 -8.36 9.45 18.56
CA GLU A 51 -9.36 9.53 17.47
C GLU A 51 -10.77 9.18 17.98
N ALA A 52 -10.87 8.11 18.78
CA ALA A 52 -12.14 7.63 19.29
C ALA A 52 -12.79 8.61 20.28
N ILE A 53 -11.97 9.34 21.05
CA ILE A 53 -12.43 10.34 22.02
C ILE A 53 -12.75 11.67 21.34
N LEU A 54 -11.89 12.12 20.43
CA LEU A 54 -12.00 13.45 19.82
C LEU A 54 -12.86 13.47 18.55
N GLY A 55 -13.14 12.30 17.96
CA GLY A 55 -13.91 12.19 16.71
C GLY A 55 -13.16 12.71 15.48
N ILE A 56 -11.85 12.92 15.58
CA ILE A 56 -11.02 13.48 14.51
C ILE A 56 -10.12 12.40 13.92
N ALA A 57 -10.02 12.32 12.60
CA ALA A 57 -9.12 11.40 11.90
C ALA A 57 -7.64 11.75 12.20
N MET A 58 -6.90 10.82 12.80
CA MET A 58 -5.48 10.96 13.07
C MET A 58 -4.65 10.14 12.06
N LYS A 59 -3.34 10.18 12.26
CA LYS A 59 -2.34 9.41 11.51
C LYS A 59 -2.58 7.92 11.74
N ALA A 60 -2.95 7.17 10.70
CA ALA A 60 -3.21 5.74 10.80
C ALA A 60 -1.93 4.98 11.19
N LYS A 61 -2.05 4.02 12.09
CA LYS A 61 -0.94 3.15 12.53
C LYS A 61 -1.31 1.70 12.26
N PHE A 62 -0.36 0.89 11.85
CA PHE A 62 -0.56 -0.50 11.49
C PHE A 62 0.54 -1.38 12.08
N ASP A 63 0.12 -2.57 12.51
CA ASP A 63 1.01 -3.68 12.81
C ASP A 63 0.98 -4.66 11.65
N VAL A 64 2.17 -5.08 11.22
CA VAL A 64 2.32 -6.17 10.27
C VAL A 64 2.80 -7.39 11.05
N LEU A 65 1.98 -8.43 11.02
CA LEU A 65 2.21 -9.66 11.75
C LEU A 65 2.35 -10.85 10.81
N THR A 66 3.02 -11.89 11.28
CA THR A 66 3.05 -13.21 10.65
C THR A 66 1.76 -13.99 10.88
N ASP A 67 1.63 -15.15 10.24
CA ASP A 67 0.62 -16.17 10.51
C ASP A 67 0.53 -16.54 12.00
N ASN A 68 1.67 -16.61 12.68
CA ASN A 68 1.79 -16.87 14.11
C ASN A 68 1.46 -15.66 14.99
N LYS A 69 0.98 -14.55 14.39
CA LYS A 69 0.68 -13.27 15.06
C LYS A 69 1.89 -12.63 15.72
N GLU A 70 3.10 -12.98 15.28
CA GLU A 70 4.32 -12.30 15.70
C GLU A 70 4.45 -10.99 14.92
N GLN A 71 4.73 -9.90 15.62
CA GLN A 71 4.92 -8.61 14.98
C GLN A 71 6.33 -8.48 14.39
N ILE A 72 6.40 -8.26 13.09
CA ILE A 72 7.66 -8.16 12.34
C ILE A 72 7.95 -6.75 11.83
N LEU A 73 6.91 -5.96 11.54
CA LEU A 73 7.05 -4.58 11.08
C LEU A 73 5.99 -3.67 11.73
N PHE A 74 6.29 -2.38 11.71
CA PHE A 74 5.37 -1.30 12.05
C PHE A 74 5.17 -0.42 10.83
N ALA A 75 3.94 0.05 10.60
CA ALA A 75 3.72 1.10 9.61
C ALA A 75 2.91 2.25 10.22
N HIS A 76 3.21 3.47 9.80
CA HIS A 76 2.39 4.62 10.19
C HIS A 76 2.29 5.63 9.05
N GLU A 77 1.12 6.25 8.98
CA GLU A 77 0.79 7.24 7.98
C GLU A 77 1.15 8.63 8.47
N GLU A 78 1.87 9.38 7.65
CA GLU A 78 2.00 10.82 7.73
C GLU A 78 1.09 11.47 6.68
N SER A 79 0.13 12.28 7.13
CA SER A 79 -0.77 13.03 6.26
C SER A 79 -1.22 14.34 6.91
N ASP A 80 -1.59 15.31 6.08
CA ASP A 80 -2.12 16.60 6.53
C ASP A 80 -3.56 16.49 7.04
N PHE A 81 -3.89 17.31 8.04
CA PHE A 81 -5.18 17.33 8.73
C PHE A 81 -6.35 17.71 7.82
N CYS A 82 -6.23 18.79 7.04
CA CYS A 82 -7.33 19.31 6.21
C CYS A 82 -7.73 18.36 5.08
N GLN A 83 -6.82 17.54 4.57
CA GLN A 83 -7.15 16.56 3.52
C GLN A 83 -7.96 15.36 4.04
N ARG A 84 -7.91 15.07 5.35
CA ARG A 84 -8.65 13.94 5.98
C ARG A 84 -10.14 14.19 6.12
N LEU A 85 -10.57 15.45 6.18
CA LEU A 85 -11.98 15.83 6.37
C LEU A 85 -12.72 16.10 5.05
N CYS A 86 -12.04 16.60 4.02
CA CYS A 86 -12.69 17.02 2.78
C CYS A 86 -12.52 16.04 1.61
N CYS A 87 -11.47 15.20 1.64
CA CYS A 87 -11.00 14.45 0.46
C CYS A 87 -10.51 13.04 0.85
N THR A 88 -11.37 12.22 1.46
CA THR A 88 -11.02 10.91 2.04
C THR A 88 -10.26 10.00 1.07
N SER A 89 -10.78 9.79 -0.15
CA SER A 89 -10.14 8.94 -1.16
C SER A 89 -8.97 9.62 -1.86
N SER A 90 -8.95 10.96 -1.96
CA SER A 90 -7.99 11.74 -2.73
C SER A 90 -6.73 12.18 -1.97
N ARG A 91 -6.63 11.89 -0.67
CA ARG A 91 -5.56 12.42 0.20
C ARG A 91 -4.13 12.00 -0.18
N ARG A 92 -3.20 12.95 -0.02
CA ARG A 92 -1.75 12.70 0.00
C ARG A 92 -1.40 12.00 1.30
N PHE A 93 -0.49 11.03 1.24
CA PHE A 93 0.11 10.47 2.45
C PHE A 93 1.49 9.91 2.17
N THR A 94 2.32 9.89 3.20
CA THR A 94 3.54 9.08 3.25
C THR A 94 3.30 7.95 4.25
N LEU A 95 3.52 6.71 3.84
CA LEU A 95 3.50 5.56 4.73
C LEU A 95 4.95 5.19 5.06
N HIS A 96 5.29 5.28 6.34
CA HIS A 96 6.60 4.93 6.86
C HIS A 96 6.56 3.49 7.39
N VAL A 97 7.41 2.62 6.88
CA VAL A 97 7.52 1.22 7.30
C VAL A 97 8.82 1.01 8.07
N LEU A 98 8.70 0.48 9.28
CA LEU A 98 9.79 0.33 10.23
C LEU A 98 9.97 -1.12 10.64
N ASN A 99 11.22 -1.50 10.88
CA ASN A 99 11.56 -2.78 11.48
C ASN A 99 11.36 -2.77 13.02
N ASN A 100 11.62 -3.91 13.66
CA ASN A 100 11.52 -4.05 15.11
C ASN A 100 12.52 -3.18 15.90
N SER A 101 13.63 -2.78 15.27
CA SER A 101 14.61 -1.83 15.82
C SER A 101 14.20 -0.36 15.66
N ARG A 102 12.96 -0.08 15.22
CA ARG A 102 12.46 1.28 14.92
C ARG A 102 13.26 2.00 13.83
N GLN A 103 14.00 1.27 13.01
CA GLN A 103 14.65 1.82 11.84
C GLN A 103 13.68 1.77 10.67
N GLU A 104 13.65 2.86 9.92
CA GLU A 104 12.83 2.96 8.72
C GLU A 104 13.50 2.23 7.55
N ILE A 105 12.76 1.30 6.95
CA ILE A 105 13.28 0.40 5.91
C ILE A 105 12.61 0.63 4.56
N MET A 106 11.42 1.25 4.54
CA MET A 106 10.68 1.52 3.33
C MET A 106 9.77 2.73 3.53
N GLN A 107 9.67 3.57 2.51
CA GLN A 107 8.71 4.66 2.43
C GLN A 107 7.83 4.47 1.19
N ILE A 108 6.53 4.73 1.36
CA ILE A 108 5.56 4.70 0.26
C ILE A 108 4.91 6.07 0.21
N HIS A 109 5.07 6.77 -0.90
CA HIS A 109 4.51 8.10 -1.09
C HIS A 109 3.33 8.05 -2.04
N ARG A 110 2.23 8.65 -1.62
CA ARG A 110 1.06 8.89 -2.47
C ARG A 110 0.87 10.38 -2.64
N GLU A 111 0.86 10.84 -3.88
CA GLU A 111 0.51 12.21 -4.22
C GLU A 111 -1.01 12.46 -4.22
N PHE A 112 -1.40 13.71 -4.02
CA PHE A 112 -2.80 14.11 -4.02
C PHE A 112 -3.41 13.93 -5.41
N THR A 113 -4.56 13.25 -5.49
CA THR A 113 -5.25 12.94 -6.75
C THR A 113 -6.75 13.14 -6.60
N CYS A 114 -7.30 14.21 -7.19
CA CYS A 114 -8.74 14.48 -7.20
C CYS A 114 -9.51 13.38 -7.94
N PHE A 115 -10.69 13.00 -7.44
CA PHE A 115 -11.60 12.05 -8.13
C PHE A 115 -10.95 10.67 -8.41
N SER A 116 -10.09 10.20 -7.51
CA SER A 116 -9.34 8.96 -7.69
C SER A 116 -10.02 7.73 -7.10
N GLY A 117 -9.78 6.57 -7.71
CA GLY A 117 -10.21 5.27 -7.19
C GLY A 117 -11.33 4.58 -7.97
N CYS A 118 -11.96 5.24 -8.94
CA CYS A 118 -12.88 4.56 -9.85
C CYS A 118 -12.12 3.72 -10.88
N CYS A 119 -12.42 2.43 -10.94
CA CYS A 119 -11.72 1.52 -11.84
C CYS A 119 -11.97 1.84 -13.31
N TRP A 120 -13.13 2.42 -13.65
CA TRP A 120 -13.40 2.78 -15.03
C TRP A 120 -12.55 3.99 -15.43
N CYS A 121 -12.53 5.09 -14.70
CA CYS A 121 -11.81 6.30 -15.14
C CYS A 121 -10.29 6.29 -14.90
N ALA A 122 -9.70 5.19 -14.42
CA ALA A 122 -8.26 5.11 -14.13
C ALA A 122 -7.35 5.20 -15.37
N TYR A 123 -7.91 5.24 -16.59
CA TYR A 123 -7.16 5.64 -17.80
C TYR A 123 -6.88 7.16 -17.85
N CYS A 124 -7.63 7.98 -17.12
CA CYS A 124 -7.33 9.40 -16.93
C CYS A 124 -6.23 9.58 -15.87
N LYS A 125 -5.13 10.25 -16.21
CA LYS A 125 -4.01 10.48 -15.29
C LYS A 125 -4.43 11.15 -13.98
N GLY A 126 -5.42 12.05 -14.02
CA GLY A 126 -5.90 12.75 -12.81
C GLY A 126 -6.73 11.87 -11.87
N CYS A 127 -7.29 10.75 -12.38
CA CYS A 127 -8.24 9.91 -11.64
C CYS A 127 -7.65 8.55 -11.21
N ARG A 128 -6.41 8.23 -11.61
CA ARG A 128 -5.74 6.99 -11.21
C ARG A 128 -5.07 7.15 -9.86
N GLN A 129 -5.09 6.10 -9.04
CA GLN A 129 -4.23 6.03 -7.87
C GLN A 129 -2.80 5.68 -8.29
N GLU A 130 -1.82 6.37 -7.72
CA GLU A 130 -0.41 6.15 -7.99
C GLU A 130 0.37 6.35 -6.69
N VAL A 131 1.27 5.41 -6.41
CA VAL A 131 2.20 5.48 -5.28
C VAL A 131 3.61 5.15 -5.75
N THR A 132 4.59 5.85 -5.18
CA THR A 132 6.01 5.57 -5.38
C THR A 132 6.54 4.84 -4.15
N ILE A 133 7.46 3.90 -4.37
CA ILE A 133 8.03 3.07 -3.29
C ILE A 133 9.55 3.27 -3.27
N GLU A 134 10.06 3.52 -2.08
CA GLU A 134 11.49 3.65 -1.80
C GLU A 134 11.89 2.63 -0.72
N ALA A 135 13.01 1.94 -0.95
CA ALA A 135 13.55 0.94 -0.03
C ALA A 135 15.07 0.74 -0.24
N PRO A 136 15.93 1.19 0.69
CA PRO A 136 15.64 2.04 1.85
C PRO A 136 15.15 3.45 1.46
N PRO A 137 14.70 4.28 2.40
CA PRO A 137 14.31 5.66 2.10
C PRO A 137 15.40 6.43 1.35
N GLY A 138 15.04 7.12 0.26
CA GLY A 138 15.97 7.78 -0.66
C GLY A 138 16.44 6.92 -1.83
N GLN A 139 16.07 5.63 -1.88
CA GLN A 139 16.34 4.75 -3.01
C GLN A 139 15.02 4.26 -3.64
N PRO A 140 14.55 4.88 -4.73
CA PRO A 140 13.31 4.45 -5.39
C PRO A 140 13.50 3.07 -6.02
N ILE A 141 12.52 2.19 -5.82
CA ILE A 141 12.52 0.82 -6.39
C ILE A 141 11.46 0.63 -7.46
N GLY A 142 10.40 1.45 -7.46
CA GLY A 142 9.33 1.34 -8.42
C GLY A 142 8.07 2.12 -8.03
N THR A 143 7.01 1.91 -8.82
CA THR A 143 5.72 2.55 -8.66
C THR A 143 4.58 1.54 -8.73
N VAL A 144 3.46 1.86 -8.07
CA VAL A 144 2.21 1.09 -8.20
C VAL A 144 1.14 2.03 -8.71
N THR A 145 0.53 1.65 -9.83
CA THR A 145 -0.47 2.47 -10.52
C THR A 145 -1.77 1.72 -10.69
N GLN A 146 -2.90 2.39 -10.51
CA GLN A 146 -4.21 1.84 -10.83
C GLN A 146 -4.37 1.79 -12.35
N ALA A 147 -4.72 0.62 -12.87
CA ALA A 147 -5.05 0.45 -14.27
C ALA A 147 -6.56 0.56 -14.49
N GLY A 148 -6.94 1.14 -15.63
CA GLY A 148 -8.32 1.18 -16.09
C GLY A 148 -8.88 -0.23 -16.29
N SER A 149 -10.04 -0.50 -15.70
CA SER A 149 -10.77 -1.75 -15.85
C SER A 149 -12.28 -1.49 -15.80
N CYS A 150 -13.07 -2.39 -16.36
CA CYS A 150 -14.52 -2.20 -16.41
C CYS A 150 -15.23 -2.53 -15.08
N TRP A 151 -14.71 -3.43 -14.25
CA TRP A 151 -15.45 -3.92 -13.07
C TRP A 151 -14.59 -4.43 -11.91
N ARG A 152 -13.26 -4.53 -12.04
CA ARG A 152 -12.36 -4.99 -10.96
C ARG A 152 -11.28 -3.98 -10.67
N MET A 153 -10.83 -3.88 -9.43
CA MET A 153 -9.66 -3.05 -9.14
C MET A 153 -8.41 -3.74 -9.70
N HIS A 154 -7.66 -3.04 -10.55
CA HIS A 154 -6.39 -3.55 -11.09
C HIS A 154 -5.28 -2.59 -10.67
N TYR A 155 -4.25 -3.10 -10.04
CA TYR A 155 -3.04 -2.34 -9.72
C TYR A 155 -1.86 -2.98 -10.42
N VAL A 156 -1.09 -2.16 -11.12
CA VAL A 156 0.08 -2.57 -11.88
C VAL A 156 1.32 -2.05 -11.19
N LEU A 157 2.20 -2.97 -10.82
CA LEU A 157 3.50 -2.67 -10.24
C LEU A 157 4.50 -2.51 -11.37
N LYS A 158 5.26 -1.43 -11.31
CA LYS A 158 6.30 -1.11 -12.27
C LYS A 158 7.64 -0.95 -11.56
N ASP A 159 8.69 -1.46 -12.19
CA ASP A 159 10.06 -1.19 -11.76
C ASP A 159 10.51 0.23 -12.13
N ILE A 160 11.75 0.57 -11.79
CA ILE A 160 12.37 1.86 -12.11
C ILE A 160 12.53 2.09 -13.62
N GLU A 161 12.47 1.04 -14.42
CA GLU A 161 12.53 1.08 -15.89
C GLU A 161 11.12 1.12 -16.52
N GLU A 162 10.09 1.39 -15.72
CA GLU A 162 8.67 1.45 -16.10
C GLU A 162 8.11 0.13 -16.65
N ARG A 163 8.78 -1.00 -16.40
CA ARG A 163 8.32 -2.32 -16.84
C ARG A 163 7.38 -2.91 -15.81
N THR A 164 6.28 -3.48 -16.29
CA THR A 164 5.30 -4.16 -15.44
C THR A 164 5.89 -5.46 -14.88
N THR A 165 5.97 -5.56 -13.56
CA THR A 165 6.49 -6.75 -12.86
C THR A 165 5.38 -7.63 -12.32
N LEU A 166 4.32 -7.02 -11.80
CA LEU A 166 3.19 -7.71 -11.18
C LEU A 166 1.90 -6.94 -11.43
N THR A 167 0.79 -7.67 -11.56
CA THR A 167 -0.56 -7.09 -11.54
C THR A 167 -1.35 -7.68 -10.38
N ILE A 168 -1.86 -6.81 -9.51
CA ILE A 168 -2.77 -7.17 -8.42
C ILE A 168 -4.20 -6.97 -8.91
N VAL A 169 -5.01 -8.03 -8.84
CA VAL A 169 -6.43 -7.97 -9.16
C VAL A 169 -7.22 -8.01 -7.86
N GLY A 170 -7.88 -6.91 -7.55
CA GLY A 170 -8.75 -6.77 -6.40
C GLY A 170 -10.19 -7.26 -6.68
N PRO A 171 -11.06 -7.14 -5.65
CA PRO A 171 -12.46 -7.50 -5.78
C PRO A 171 -13.20 -6.61 -6.80
N ARG A 172 -14.46 -6.95 -7.08
CA ARG A 172 -15.32 -6.13 -7.92
C ARG A 172 -15.38 -4.72 -7.35
N CYS A 173 -15.27 -3.71 -8.21
CA CYS A 173 -15.38 -2.33 -7.79
C CYS A 173 -16.76 -2.12 -7.17
N ILE A 174 -16.78 -1.58 -5.95
CA ILE A 174 -18.00 -1.04 -5.35
C ILE A 174 -18.10 0.38 -5.88
N CYS A 175 -18.75 0.54 -7.04
CA CYS A 175 -19.11 1.85 -7.55
C CYS A 175 -20.43 2.25 -6.89
N ASP A 176 -20.39 2.91 -5.73
CA ASP A 176 -21.60 3.39 -5.04
C ASP A 176 -22.19 4.65 -5.71
N GLY A 177 -22.50 4.55 -7.01
CA GLY A 177 -23.24 5.54 -7.77
C GLY A 177 -22.51 6.16 -8.97
N ALA A 178 -23.25 6.98 -9.74
CA ALA A 178 -22.80 7.68 -10.94
C ALA A 178 -21.76 8.79 -10.68
N TRP A 179 -21.47 9.06 -9.42
CA TRP A 179 -20.53 10.07 -8.95
C TRP A 179 -19.60 9.40 -7.96
N CYS A 180 -18.47 8.87 -8.44
CA CYS A 180 -17.38 8.50 -7.55
C CYS A 180 -16.79 9.80 -6.95
N CYS A 181 -17.35 10.22 -5.82
CA CYS A 181 -16.85 11.20 -4.85
C CYS A 181 -17.27 10.74 -3.45
#